data_AF-A0A8H3GZE5-F1
#
_entry.id   AF-A0A8H3GZE5-F1
#
_cell.length_a   1.000
_cell.length_b   1.000
_cell.length_c   1.000
_cell.angle_alpha   90.00
_cell.angle_beta   90.00
_cell.angle_gamma   90.00
#
_symmetry.space_group_name_H-M   'P 1'
#
loop_
_entity.id
_entity.type
_entity.pdbx_description
1 polymer ?
#
loop_
_entity_poly.entity_id
_entity_poly.type
_entity_poly.pdbx_seq_one_letter_code
_entity_poly.pdbx_strand_id
1 'polypeptide(L)'
;MTEETLAQVKYLCIYPTKNWSFIGGCSGLIFAGHDTTSDGLARTLHLLAQHPDVQAQLRAEVMEAHGIYGKDLDYDQLNALKYLDAVCRESLRLWSPSQLTERITMKDWNLPLHYPVKLKDGKRIIKNLHVPKGTHMYLSLGSANRDKQTWGEDAEQFNPDRWLQPLLVPSSVAESKIPGVYSNLMTRGNSITSTMRSTNTQTG
;
A
#
# COMPACT_ATOMS: atom_id res chain seq x y z
N MET A 1 -41.02 -24.05 3.04
CA MET A 1 -40.73 -22.62 3.21
C MET A 1 -41.92 -22.05 3.97
N THR A 2 -41.76 -21.82 5.27
CA THR A 2 -42.86 -21.42 6.17
C THR A 2 -43.29 -19.97 5.86
N GLU A 3 -44.55 -19.62 6.09
CA GLU A 3 -45.06 -18.27 5.79
C GLU A 3 -44.25 -17.14 6.46
N GLU A 4 -43.61 -17.41 7.60
CA GLU A 4 -42.70 -16.47 8.28
C GLU A 4 -41.48 -16.08 7.41
N THR A 5 -40.90 -17.03 6.69
CA THR A 5 -39.75 -16.74 5.80
C THR A 5 -40.16 -15.88 4.61
N LEU A 6 -41.37 -16.07 4.08
CA LEU A 6 -41.93 -15.22 3.03
C LEU A 6 -42.32 -13.84 3.56
N ALA A 7 -42.80 -13.75 4.81
CA ALA A 7 -43.09 -12.49 5.47
C ALA A 7 -41.80 -11.68 5.73
N GLN A 8 -40.71 -12.32 6.14
CA GLN A 8 -39.41 -11.65 6.35
C GLN A 8 -38.78 -11.16 5.05
N VAL A 9 -38.81 -11.96 3.98
CA VAL A 9 -38.32 -11.53 2.67
C VAL A 9 -39.18 -10.39 2.12
N LYS A 10 -40.51 -10.45 2.28
CA LYS A 10 -41.40 -9.34 1.92
C LYS A 10 -41.16 -8.09 2.78
N TYR A 11 -40.89 -8.23 4.08
CA TYR A 11 -40.59 -7.09 4.96
C TYR A 11 -39.29 -6.36 4.53
N LEU A 12 -38.26 -7.13 4.15
CA LEU A 12 -36.99 -6.61 3.60
C LEU A 12 -37.15 -5.93 2.24
N CYS A 13 -38.09 -6.39 1.39
CA CYS A 13 -38.36 -5.80 0.08
C CYS A 13 -39.33 -4.60 0.15
N ILE A 14 -40.25 -4.55 1.11
CA ILE A 14 -41.31 -3.54 1.23
C ILE A 14 -40.84 -2.32 2.03
N TYR A 15 -39.92 -2.49 2.98
CA TYR A 15 -39.32 -1.38 3.73
C TYR A 15 -37.89 -1.12 3.27
N PRO A 16 -37.66 -0.21 2.29
CA PRO A 16 -36.32 0.30 2.06
C PRO A 16 -35.92 1.06 3.33
N THR A 17 -35.14 0.41 4.20
CA THR A 17 -34.60 1.10 5.37
C THR A 17 -33.71 2.22 4.83
N LYS A 18 -34.10 3.48 5.10
CA LYS A 18 -33.43 4.71 4.62
C LYS A 18 -31.93 4.77 4.96
N ASN A 19 -31.42 3.82 5.72
CA ASN A 19 -30.07 3.77 6.26
C ASN A 19 -29.21 2.66 5.62
N TRP A 20 -29.67 1.88 4.63
CA TRP A 20 -28.83 0.84 3.99
C TRP A 20 -27.51 1.40 3.46
N SER A 21 -27.53 2.55 2.79
CA SER A 21 -26.30 3.19 2.30
C SER A 21 -25.35 3.59 3.43
N PHE A 22 -25.90 4.00 4.58
CA PHE A 22 -25.12 4.30 5.77
C PHE A 22 -24.54 3.04 6.40
N ILE A 23 -25.35 2.00 6.61
CA ILE A 23 -24.93 0.70 7.15
C ILE A 23 -23.86 0.07 6.24
N GLY A 24 -24.07 0.09 4.93
CA GLY A 24 -23.11 -0.38 3.94
C GLY A 24 -21.81 0.41 3.96
N GLY A 25 -21.89 1.75 4.07
CA GLY A 25 -20.72 2.62 4.23
C GLY A 25 -19.93 2.31 5.50
N CYS A 26 -20.60 2.19 6.65
CA CYS A 26 -19.98 1.82 7.93
C CYS A 26 -19.33 0.42 7.85
N SER A 27 -20.03 -0.55 7.26
CA SER A 27 -19.52 -1.91 7.09
C SER A 27 -18.27 -1.94 6.21
N GLY A 28 -18.27 -1.17 5.12
CA GLY A 28 -17.11 -1.04 4.24
C GLY A 28 -15.89 -0.41 4.93
N LEU A 29 -16.10 0.63 5.74
CA LEU A 29 -15.02 1.26 6.52
C LEU A 29 -14.44 0.32 7.58
N ILE A 30 -15.29 -0.41 8.30
CA ILE A 30 -14.86 -1.38 9.30
C ILE A 30 -14.05 -2.49 8.64
N PHE A 31 -14.55 -3.07 7.55
CA PHE A 31 -13.85 -4.14 6.85
C PHE A 31 -12.50 -3.67 6.29
N ALA A 32 -12.48 -2.54 5.58
CA ALA A 32 -11.26 -2.00 4.99
C ALA A 32 -10.20 -1.65 6.05
N GLY A 33 -10.62 -1.08 7.18
CA GLY A 33 -9.71 -0.73 8.28
C GLY A 33 -9.25 -1.94 9.09
N HIS A 34 -10.14 -2.89 9.36
CA HIS A 34 -9.85 -4.05 10.21
C HIS A 34 -8.87 -5.01 9.54
N ASP A 35 -9.18 -5.47 8.33
CA ASP A 35 -8.41 -6.54 7.68
C ASP A 35 -6.99 -6.07 7.34
N THR A 36 -6.86 -4.87 6.77
CA THR A 36 -5.56 -4.31 6.38
C THR A 36 -4.67 -3.98 7.57
N THR A 37 -5.23 -3.42 8.64
CA THR A 37 -4.45 -3.05 9.84
C THR A 37 -4.05 -4.29 10.63
N SER A 38 -4.96 -5.27 10.76
CA SER A 38 -4.68 -6.51 11.49
C SER A 38 -3.59 -7.34 10.79
N ASP A 39 -3.65 -7.47 9.45
CA ASP A 39 -2.59 -8.14 8.69
C ASP A 39 -1.27 -7.38 8.80
N GLY A 40 -1.28 -6.04 8.65
CA GLY A 40 -0.08 -5.22 8.82
C GLY A 40 0.61 -5.39 10.17
N LEU A 41 -0.17 -5.38 11.26
CA LEU A 41 0.34 -5.61 12.62
C LEU A 41 0.86 -7.04 12.80
N ALA A 42 0.09 -8.05 12.35
CA ALA A 42 0.50 -9.45 12.45
C ALA A 42 1.81 -9.72 11.71
N ARG A 43 1.97 -9.15 10.51
CA ARG A 43 3.20 -9.26 9.71
C ARG A 43 4.38 -8.54 10.36
N THR A 44 4.15 -7.35 10.91
CA THR A 44 5.19 -6.60 11.62
C THR A 44 5.70 -7.37 12.83
N LEU A 45 4.79 -7.89 13.67
CA LEU A 45 5.16 -8.71 14.83
C LEU A 45 5.88 -10.00 14.43
N HIS A 46 5.44 -10.63 13.35
CA HIS A 46 6.10 -11.82 12.81
C HIS A 46 7.54 -11.53 12.35
N LEU A 47 7.75 -10.43 11.63
CA LEU A 47 9.08 -9.99 11.19
C LEU A 47 9.99 -9.68 12.38
N LEU A 48 9.48 -8.98 13.39
CA LEU A 48 10.24 -8.69 14.62
C LEU A 48 10.62 -9.96 15.38
N ALA A 49 9.73 -10.96 15.42
CA ALA A 49 10.05 -12.25 16.04
C ALA A 49 11.15 -13.02 15.28
N GLN A 50 11.29 -12.80 13.98
CA GLN A 50 12.34 -13.39 13.15
C GLN A 50 13.67 -12.61 13.18
N HIS A 51 13.65 -11.34 13.58
CA HIS A 51 14.81 -10.45 13.62
C HIS A 51 14.98 -9.87 15.05
N PRO A 52 15.51 -10.67 16.00
CA PRO A 52 15.64 -10.25 17.40
C PRO A 52 16.55 -9.03 17.60
N ASP A 53 17.49 -8.82 16.70
CA ASP A 53 18.38 -7.66 16.63
C ASP A 53 17.58 -6.36 16.37
N VAL A 54 16.73 -6.36 15.34
CA VAL A 54 15.80 -5.26 15.05
C VAL A 54 14.83 -5.05 16.20
N GLN A 55 14.30 -6.13 16.77
CA GLN A 55 13.39 -6.05 17.91
C GLN A 55 14.06 -5.41 19.14
N ALA A 56 15.32 -5.76 19.42
CA ALA A 56 16.09 -5.20 20.53
C ALA A 56 16.35 -3.70 20.33
N GLN A 57 16.71 -3.29 19.10
CA GLN A 57 16.93 -1.88 18.76
C GLN A 57 15.64 -1.06 18.88
N LEU A 58 14.51 -1.57 18.37
CA LEU A 58 13.21 -0.93 18.52
C LEU A 58 12.80 -0.81 19.99
N ARG A 59 13.01 -1.87 20.76
CA ARG A 59 12.73 -1.84 22.20
C ARG A 59 13.59 -0.79 22.92
N ALA A 60 14.85 -0.63 22.53
CA ALA A 60 15.72 0.39 23.11
C ALA A 60 15.19 1.80 22.86
N GLU A 61 14.79 2.12 21.62
CA GLU A 61 14.18 3.43 21.28
C GLU A 61 12.91 3.70 22.10
N VAL A 62 12.02 2.72 22.22
CA VAL A 62 10.78 2.86 23.00
C VAL A 62 11.07 3.02 24.50
N MET A 63 12.05 2.29 25.04
CA MET A 63 12.44 2.40 26.44
C MET A 63 13.09 3.74 26.77
N GLU A 64 13.89 4.29 25.84
CA GLU A 64 14.47 5.63 25.96
C GLU A 64 13.36 6.69 25.98
N ALA A 65 12.40 6.61 25.05
CA ALA A 65 11.25 7.51 25.02
C ALA A 65 10.44 7.45 26.33
N HIS A 66 10.20 6.24 26.87
CA HIS A 66 9.54 6.09 28.16
C HIS A 66 10.33 6.70 29.33
N GLY A 67 11.66 6.69 29.27
CA GLY A 67 12.51 7.35 30.27
C GLY A 67 12.40 8.88 30.24
N ILE A 68 12.13 9.46 29.06
CA ILE A 68 12.05 10.91 28.85
C ILE A 68 10.63 11.43 29.13
N TYR A 69 9.60 10.78 28.58
CA TYR A 69 8.24 11.27 28.55
C TYR A 69 7.28 10.53 29.51
N GLY A 70 7.73 9.42 30.11
CA GLY A 70 6.88 8.50 30.88
C GLY A 70 6.24 7.41 30.02
N LYS A 71 5.44 6.53 30.63
CA LYS A 71 4.86 5.36 29.95
C LYS A 71 3.78 5.70 28.92
N ASP A 72 3.10 6.83 29.11
CA ASP A 72 1.99 7.25 28.25
C ASP A 72 2.52 8.27 27.26
N LEU A 73 3.01 7.78 26.11
CA LEU A 73 3.46 8.63 25.02
C LEU A 73 2.27 9.25 24.30
N ASP A 74 2.33 10.57 24.05
CA ASP A 74 1.34 11.24 23.21
C ASP A 74 1.53 10.90 21.71
N TYR A 75 0.60 11.36 20.87
CA TYR A 75 0.62 11.07 19.44
C TYR A 75 1.85 11.65 18.72
N ASP A 76 2.30 12.84 19.12
CA ASP A 76 3.43 13.50 18.48
C ASP A 76 4.76 12.84 18.88
N GLN A 77 4.86 12.41 20.14
CA GLN A 77 5.98 11.65 20.68
C GLN A 77 6.10 10.28 20.00
N LEU A 78 4.99 9.56 19.81
CA LEU A 78 4.97 8.28 19.09
C LEU A 78 5.42 8.44 17.64
N ASN A 79 4.96 9.49 16.94
CA ASN A 79 5.37 9.77 15.56
C ASN A 79 6.82 10.28 15.45
N ALA A 80 7.42 10.76 16.54
CA ALA A 80 8.82 11.17 16.57
C ALA A 80 9.79 9.98 16.64
N LEU A 81 9.31 8.77 16.96
CA LEU A 81 10.12 7.55 17.03
C LEU A 81 10.50 7.08 15.62
N LYS A 82 11.72 7.40 15.22
CA LYS A 82 12.20 7.21 13.84
C LYS A 82 12.36 5.74 13.49
N TYR A 83 12.86 4.94 14.42
CA TYR A 83 13.06 3.52 14.19
C TYR A 83 11.73 2.76 14.17
N LEU A 84 10.78 3.14 15.02
CA LEU A 84 9.40 2.64 14.94
C LEU A 84 8.76 2.93 13.57
N ASP A 85 8.87 4.15 13.05
CA ASP A 85 8.37 4.49 11.70
C ASP A 85 9.10 3.67 10.62
N ALA A 86 10.42 3.52 10.72
CA ALA A 86 11.22 2.72 9.81
C ALA A 86 10.80 1.24 9.77
N VAL A 87 10.58 0.62 10.94
CA VAL A 87 10.10 -0.76 11.08
C VAL A 87 8.72 -0.92 10.46
N CYS A 88 7.80 0.01 10.73
CA CYS A 88 6.45 -0.02 10.16
C CYS A 88 6.50 0.07 8.63
N ARG A 89 7.28 1.00 8.08
CA ARG A 89 7.42 1.20 6.63
C ARG A 89 8.03 0.00 5.95
N GLU A 90 9.10 -0.56 6.51
CA GLU A 90 9.77 -1.72 5.93
C GLU A 90 8.87 -2.97 5.98
N SER A 91 8.10 -3.13 7.06
CA SER A 91 7.13 -4.22 7.18
C SER A 91 6.05 -4.13 6.11
N LEU A 92 5.49 -2.93 5.88
CA LEU A 92 4.48 -2.70 4.84
C LEU A 92 5.04 -2.74 3.41
N ARG A 93 6.33 -2.48 3.23
CA ARG A 93 7.03 -2.66 1.96
C ARG A 93 7.07 -4.14 1.60
N LEU A 94 7.64 -4.95 2.48
CA LEU A 94 7.76 -6.39 2.24
C LEU A 94 6.41 -7.07 2.21
N TRP A 95 5.52 -6.75 3.15
CA TRP A 95 4.20 -7.35 3.29
C TRP A 95 3.12 -6.27 3.26
N SER A 96 2.78 -5.85 2.05
CA SER A 96 1.63 -4.97 1.85
C SER A 96 0.34 -5.77 1.99
N PRO A 97 -0.64 -5.33 2.80
CA PRO A 97 -1.96 -5.98 2.88
C PRO A 97 -2.67 -6.05 1.52
N SER A 98 -2.36 -5.13 0.60
CA SER A 98 -2.82 -5.18 -0.78
C SER A 98 -1.67 -5.57 -1.70
N GLN A 99 -1.62 -6.83 -2.13
CA GLN A 99 -0.56 -7.31 -3.02
C GLN A 99 -0.84 -7.09 -4.51
N LEU A 100 -2.12 -7.01 -4.88
CA LEU A 100 -2.58 -6.88 -6.26
C LEU A 100 -3.65 -5.81 -6.33
N THR A 101 -3.51 -4.88 -7.27
CA THR A 101 -4.52 -3.86 -7.55
C THR A 101 -4.97 -3.98 -9.00
N GLU A 102 -6.28 -3.98 -9.22
CA GLU A 102 -6.87 -4.01 -10.55
C GLU A 102 -7.29 -2.60 -11.01
N ARG A 103 -7.07 -2.30 -12.28
CA ARG A 103 -7.54 -1.09 -12.96
C ARG A 103 -8.16 -1.47 -14.29
N ILE A 104 -9.15 -0.72 -14.74
CA ILE A 104 -9.77 -0.89 -16.05
C ILE A 104 -9.54 0.39 -16.85
N THR A 105 -9.05 0.25 -18.09
CA THR A 105 -8.83 1.40 -18.97
C THR A 105 -10.16 2.00 -19.42
N MET A 106 -10.40 3.27 -19.10
CA MET A 106 -11.63 3.97 -19.49
C MET A 106 -11.61 4.45 -20.95
N LYS A 107 -10.42 4.52 -21.57
CA LYS A 107 -10.17 4.91 -22.95
C LYS A 107 -8.90 4.21 -23.45
N ASP A 108 -8.73 4.19 -24.77
CA ASP A 108 -7.49 3.76 -25.40
C ASP A 108 -6.32 4.60 -24.88
N TRP A 109 -5.25 3.92 -24.51
CA TRP A 109 -4.11 4.55 -23.87
C TRP A 109 -2.80 3.97 -24.37
N ASN A 110 -1.83 4.84 -24.65
CA ASN A 110 -0.46 4.43 -24.94
C ASN A 110 0.35 4.58 -23.64
N LEU A 111 0.55 3.47 -22.95
CA LEU A 111 1.30 3.40 -21.70
C LEU A 111 2.81 3.46 -22.02
N PRO A 112 3.53 4.52 -21.59
CA PRO A 112 4.99 4.53 -21.67
C PRO A 112 5.56 3.58 -20.63
N LEU A 113 6.43 2.67 -21.07
CA LEU A 113 7.11 1.74 -20.19
C LEU A 113 8.37 2.40 -19.64
N HIS A 114 8.47 2.46 -18.30
CA HIS A 114 9.66 2.95 -17.62
C HIS A 114 10.90 2.12 -18.01
N TYR A 115 10.72 0.80 -18.13
CA TYR A 115 11.72 -0.12 -18.62
C TYR A 115 11.29 -0.71 -19.98
N PRO A 116 12.07 -0.50 -21.06
CA PRO A 116 11.72 -1.04 -22.36
C PRO A 116 11.76 -2.57 -22.35
N VAL A 117 10.67 -3.20 -22.78
CA VAL A 117 10.56 -4.66 -22.80
C VAL A 117 11.11 -5.19 -24.12
N LYS A 118 12.07 -6.13 -24.04
CA LYS A 118 12.58 -6.87 -25.20
C LYS A 118 11.68 -8.09 -25.45
N LEU A 119 11.16 -8.23 -26.66
CA LEU A 119 10.43 -9.43 -27.07
C LEU A 119 11.36 -10.64 -27.18
N LYS A 120 10.80 -11.84 -27.14
CA LYS A 120 11.53 -13.13 -27.29
C LYS A 120 12.42 -13.16 -28.54
N ASP A 121 12.05 -12.42 -29.58
CA ASP A 121 12.81 -12.31 -30.84
C ASP A 121 14.06 -11.41 -30.74
N GLY A 122 14.32 -10.78 -29.59
CA GLY A 122 15.51 -9.96 -29.30
C GLY A 122 15.64 -8.64 -30.08
N LYS A 123 14.92 -8.50 -31.20
CA LYS A 123 15.04 -7.37 -32.14
C LYS A 123 14.08 -6.22 -31.88
N ARG A 124 12.98 -6.46 -31.17
CA ARG A 124 11.93 -5.46 -30.93
C ARG A 124 11.93 -5.03 -29.48
N ILE A 125 12.13 -3.73 -29.27
CA ILE A 125 12.05 -3.06 -27.99
C ILE A 125 10.72 -2.32 -27.94
N ILE A 126 9.84 -2.70 -27.02
CA ILE A 126 8.60 -1.97 -26.77
C ILE A 126 8.90 -0.88 -25.75
N LYS A 127 8.71 0.38 -26.16
CA LYS A 127 8.78 1.56 -25.28
C LYS A 127 7.40 2.07 -24.89
N ASN A 128 6.41 1.90 -25.78
CA ASN A 128 5.02 2.27 -25.54
C ASN A 128 4.13 1.07 -25.82
N LEU A 129 3.27 0.74 -24.87
CA LEU A 129 2.28 -0.32 -25.00
C LEU A 129 0.92 0.31 -25.27
N HIS A 130 0.32 0.01 -26.41
CA HIS A 130 -1.06 0.37 -26.67
C HIS A 130 -2.00 -0.54 -25.87
N VAL A 131 -2.84 0.06 -25.03
CA VAL A 131 -3.80 -0.60 -24.17
C VAL A 131 -5.21 -0.12 -24.58
N PRO A 132 -6.02 -0.99 -25.22
CA PRO A 132 -7.38 -0.64 -25.62
C PRO A 132 -8.27 -0.32 -24.42
N LYS A 133 -9.33 0.45 -24.64
CA LYS A 133 -10.42 0.66 -23.67
C LYS A 133 -11.01 -0.69 -23.21
N GLY A 134 -11.32 -0.77 -21.91
CA GLY A 134 -11.90 -1.96 -21.28
C GLY A 134 -10.89 -3.04 -20.92
N THR A 135 -9.58 -2.78 -21.06
CA THR A 135 -8.54 -3.72 -20.67
C THR A 135 -8.36 -3.71 -19.16
N HIS A 136 -8.36 -4.90 -18.56
CA HIS A 136 -8.02 -5.12 -17.15
C HIS A 136 -6.51 -5.12 -16.98
N MET A 137 -6.02 -4.23 -16.11
CA MET A 137 -4.62 -4.08 -15.75
C MET A 137 -4.43 -4.49 -14.30
N TYR A 138 -3.58 -5.49 -14.09
CA TYR A 138 -3.21 -5.96 -12.75
C TYR A 138 -1.84 -5.40 -12.37
N LEU A 139 -1.80 -4.60 -11.31
CA LEU A 139 -0.58 -4.04 -10.75
C LEU A 139 -0.16 -4.87 -9.54
N SER A 140 0.95 -5.60 -9.67
CA SER A 140 1.53 -6.36 -8.55
C SER A 140 2.34 -5.42 -7.67
N LEU A 141 1.73 -5.00 -6.56
CA LEU A 141 2.37 -4.13 -5.56
C LEU A 141 3.47 -4.88 -4.82
N GLY A 142 3.24 -6.16 -4.50
CA GLY A 142 4.23 -7.01 -3.85
C GLY A 142 5.52 -7.16 -4.67
N SER A 143 5.39 -7.37 -5.98
CA SER A 143 6.56 -7.46 -6.88
C SER A 143 7.26 -6.11 -7.04
N ALA A 144 6.50 -5.01 -7.17
CA ALA A 144 7.10 -3.68 -7.27
C ALA A 144 7.87 -3.28 -6.00
N ASN A 145 7.35 -3.64 -4.82
CA ASN A 145 8.00 -3.36 -3.55
C ASN A 145 9.25 -4.22 -3.28
N ARG A 146 9.46 -5.31 -4.04
CA ARG A 146 10.61 -6.23 -3.93
C ARG A 146 11.45 -6.25 -5.20
N ASP A 147 11.20 -5.35 -6.14
CA ASP A 147 11.96 -5.26 -7.37
C ASP A 147 13.39 -4.82 -7.07
N LYS A 148 14.35 -5.69 -7.37
CA LYS A 148 15.77 -5.43 -7.13
C LYS A 148 16.33 -4.24 -7.91
N GLN A 149 15.75 -3.92 -9.08
CA GLN A 149 16.17 -2.76 -9.85
C GLN A 149 15.81 -1.45 -9.14
N THR A 150 14.70 -1.47 -8.40
CA THR A 150 14.20 -0.33 -7.66
C THR A 150 14.81 -0.30 -6.25
N TRP A 151 14.76 -1.40 -5.50
CA TRP A 151 15.12 -1.45 -4.08
C TRP A 151 16.54 -1.94 -3.78
N GLY A 152 17.31 -2.37 -4.79
CA GLY A 152 18.66 -2.92 -4.63
C GLY A 152 18.67 -4.44 -4.47
N GLU A 153 19.85 -5.04 -4.34
CA GLU A 153 19.98 -6.50 -4.21
C GLU A 153 19.36 -7.07 -2.92
N ASP A 154 19.23 -6.23 -1.88
CA ASP A 154 18.62 -6.57 -0.60
C ASP A 154 17.10 -6.34 -0.57
N ALA A 155 16.45 -6.15 -1.73
CA ALA A 155 15.01 -5.88 -1.86
C ALA A 155 14.10 -6.91 -1.17
N GLU A 156 14.53 -8.16 -1.04
CA GLU A 156 13.76 -9.22 -0.37
C GLU A 156 14.02 -9.31 1.13
N GLN A 157 15.05 -8.61 1.63
CA GLN A 157 15.45 -8.64 3.04
C GLN A 157 14.68 -7.60 3.84
N PHE A 158 14.45 -7.90 5.12
CA PHE A 158 13.84 -6.96 6.07
C PHE A 158 14.93 -6.07 6.66
N ASN A 159 15.03 -4.84 6.16
CA ASN A 159 16.05 -3.89 6.57
C ASN A 159 15.44 -2.51 6.91
N PRO A 160 15.03 -2.28 8.18
CA PRO A 160 14.47 -1.00 8.61
C PRO A 160 15.44 0.18 8.45
N ASP A 161 16.75 -0.04 8.56
CA ASP A 161 17.77 1.02 8.51
C ASP A 161 17.75 1.80 7.18
N ARG A 162 17.20 1.19 6.12
CA ARG A 162 16.98 1.85 4.81
C ARG A 162 16.23 3.16 4.93
N TRP A 163 15.32 3.28 5.90
CA TRP A 163 14.46 4.45 6.09
C TRP A 163 15.08 5.53 6.99
N LEU A 164 16.21 5.23 7.66
CA LEU A 164 16.84 6.15 8.62
C LEU A 164 17.74 7.20 7.97
N GLN A 165 18.25 6.94 6.76
CA GLN A 165 19.09 7.88 6.03
C GLN A 165 18.49 8.17 4.66
N PRO A 166 18.33 9.46 4.27
CA PRO A 166 17.85 9.83 2.93
C PRO A 166 18.71 9.27 1.78
N LEU A 167 19.99 8.99 2.05
CA LEU A 167 20.96 8.46 1.10
C LEU A 167 20.91 6.93 0.93
N LEU A 168 20.27 6.21 1.85
CA LEU A 168 20.15 4.74 1.80
C LEU A 168 18.90 4.28 1.03
N VAL A 169 17.95 5.18 0.80
CA VAL A 169 16.88 4.97 -0.18
C VAL A 169 17.52 5.07 -1.56
N PRO A 170 17.46 4.03 -2.40
CA PRO A 170 18.05 4.08 -3.73
C PRO A 170 17.58 5.31 -4.51
N SER A 171 18.47 5.98 -5.24
CA SER A 171 18.10 7.15 -6.07
C SER A 171 16.97 6.83 -7.02
N SER A 172 16.90 5.57 -7.51
CA SER A 172 15.79 5.03 -8.29
C SER A 172 14.44 5.12 -7.58
N VAL A 173 14.37 4.92 -6.25
CA VAL A 173 13.15 5.06 -5.43
C VAL A 173 12.85 6.53 -5.17
N ALA A 174 13.86 7.34 -4.84
CA ALA A 174 13.69 8.78 -4.62
C ALA A 174 13.20 9.52 -5.90
N GLU A 175 13.64 9.07 -7.07
CA GLU A 175 13.22 9.56 -8.38
C GLU A 175 11.97 8.84 -8.92
N SER A 176 11.58 7.72 -8.31
CA SER A 176 10.40 6.96 -8.74
C SER A 176 9.15 7.80 -8.52
N LYS A 177 8.39 8.06 -9.59
CA LYS A 177 7.07 8.69 -9.51
C LYS A 177 6.00 7.70 -9.06
N ILE A 178 6.31 6.80 -8.12
CA ILE A 178 5.40 5.77 -7.63
C ILE A 178 4.47 6.41 -6.58
N PRO A 179 3.17 6.59 -6.88
CA PRO A 179 2.28 7.29 -5.97
C PRO A 179 1.90 6.36 -4.81
N GLY A 180 2.28 6.74 -3.59
CA GLY A 180 2.04 5.95 -2.37
C GLY A 180 1.54 6.83 -1.21
N VAL A 181 0.91 6.24 -0.18
CA VAL A 181 0.47 7.00 1.01
C VAL A 181 1.65 7.36 1.93
N TYR A 182 2.67 6.50 1.95
CA TYR A 182 4.01 6.91 2.31
C TYR A 182 4.75 7.13 1.00
N SER A 183 5.51 8.20 0.86
CA SER A 183 6.30 8.48 -0.34
C SER A 183 7.04 7.21 -0.77
N ASN A 184 6.65 6.67 -1.94
CA ASN A 184 7.15 5.43 -2.56
C ASN A 184 6.60 4.07 -2.04
N LEU A 185 5.52 4.05 -1.24
CA LEU A 185 4.82 2.81 -0.83
C LEU A 185 3.34 2.83 -1.23
N MET A 186 2.96 1.92 -2.13
CA MET A 186 1.58 1.76 -2.62
C MET A 186 0.69 0.96 -1.66
N THR A 187 0.73 1.24 -0.35
CA THR A 187 0.01 0.46 0.66
C THR A 187 -1.48 0.82 0.77
N ARG A 188 -1.93 1.95 0.18
CA ARG A 188 -3.36 2.28 0.02
C ARG A 188 -3.66 2.79 -1.39
N GLY A 189 -4.74 2.28 -1.99
CA GLY A 189 -5.10 2.49 -3.39
C GLY A 189 -5.50 3.91 -3.82
N ASN A 190 -5.48 4.91 -2.93
CA ASN A 190 -5.93 6.28 -3.23
C ASN A 190 -4.83 7.21 -3.76
N SER A 191 -3.55 6.83 -3.70
CA SER A 191 -2.46 7.78 -4.02
C SER A 191 -2.27 8.07 -5.52
N ILE A 192 -2.84 7.25 -6.42
CA ILE A 192 -2.70 7.42 -7.88
C ILE A 192 -3.69 8.43 -8.49
N THR A 193 -4.72 8.86 -7.75
CA THR A 193 -5.72 9.79 -8.28
C THR A 193 -5.18 11.22 -8.37
N SER A 194 -4.17 11.60 -7.57
CA SER A 194 -3.60 12.96 -7.61
C SER A 194 -2.69 13.17 -8.83
N THR A 195 -1.92 12.16 -9.23
CA THR A 195 -1.01 12.24 -10.38
C THR A 195 -1.75 12.31 -11.71
N MET A 196 -2.94 11.72 -11.82
CA MET A 196 -3.78 11.84 -13.02
C MET A 196 -4.42 13.23 -13.20
N ARG A 197 -4.51 14.03 -12.13
CA ARG A 197 -5.06 15.40 -12.21
C ARG A 197 -3.97 16.43 -12.57
N SER A 198 -2.71 16.22 -12.20
CA SER A 198 -1.64 17.20 -12.45
C SER A 198 -1.10 17.21 -13.89
N THR A 199 -1.34 16.17 -14.68
CA THR A 199 -0.95 16.15 -16.11
C THR A 199 -1.95 16.84 -17.02
N ASN A 200 -3.05 17.39 -16.49
CA ASN A 200 -4.15 17.98 -17.28
C ASN A 200 -4.17 19.52 -17.27
N THR A 201 -3.14 20.19 -16.72
CA THR A 201 -3.08 21.66 -16.63
C THR A 201 -1.94 22.32 -17.41
N GLN A 202 -1.30 21.62 -18.35
CA GLN A 202 -0.34 22.23 -19.28
C GLN A 202 -0.67 21.91 -20.74
N THR A 203 -1.84 22.33 -21.20
CA THR A 203 -2.08 22.73 -22.60
C THR A 203 -3.32 23.61 -22.63
N GLY A 204 -3.10 24.92 -22.63
CA GLY A 204 -4.07 25.98 -22.85
C GLY A 204 -3.31 27.22 -23.27
#